data_AF-A0A6N6P9N7-F1
#
_entry.id   AF-A0A6N6P9N7-F1
#
_cell.length_a   1.000
_cell.length_b   1.000
_cell.length_c   1.000
_cell.angle_alpha   90.00
_cell.angle_beta   90.00
_cell.angle_gamma   90.00
#
_symmetry.space_group_name_H-M   'P 1'
#
loop_
_entity.id
_entity.type
_entity.pdbx_description
1 polymer ?
#
loop_
_entity_poly.entity_id
_entity_poly.type
_entity_poly.pdbx_seq_one_letter_code
_entity_poly.pdbx_strand_id
1 'polypeptide(L)'
;MRCSAATLLWIISCAGWLDAVESPPRPAVPAVVTLSAHDAALENLLTERKSPAALQTAIDQARKQGVNEQVILEARFLFLVDRHDDAGIAALLPEFTKRRANFNLDDSKSFACTDDWLAVNEYVEAIAALNQGDKPAFKQHITEAFWLSPRQGAAFAPHIERLHLEEAMRSIKIDFATQFITINTNQSKTLKKLLGDNQALMLHFWSPWSDESEAAMADFNVTAKVLMANNIAVVSCLPQASAKLLADAVAALKTLGAKPAGAWLVDNAHQPMARQLRVFSLPTMVLVATDGHVLFNGHPDDDALWQALLKVNPAIHRQHPADRPVTR
;
A
#
# COMPACT_ATOMS: atom_id res chain seq x y z
N MET A 1 1.22 -19.59 3.62
CA MET A 1 2.11 -20.77 3.57
C MET A 1 1.89 -21.51 2.26
N ARG A 2 3.00 -21.98 1.68
CA ARG A 2 3.22 -22.76 0.44
C ARG A 2 2.12 -23.75 -0.02
N CYS A 3 2.07 -23.93 -1.35
CA CYS A 3 1.66 -25.13 -2.11
C CYS A 3 0.17 -25.51 -2.06
N SER A 4 -0.49 -26.03 -3.09
CA SER A 4 -0.17 -26.39 -4.48
C SER A 4 -1.53 -26.57 -5.16
N ALA A 5 -1.69 -26.09 -6.39
CA ALA A 5 -2.85 -26.43 -7.21
C ALA A 5 -2.75 -27.89 -7.67
N ALA A 6 -3.66 -28.74 -7.21
CA ALA A 6 -3.80 -30.12 -7.63
C ALA A 6 -4.96 -30.25 -8.63
N THR A 7 -4.58 -30.53 -9.87
CA THR A 7 -5.08 -31.63 -10.71
C THR A 7 -6.59 -31.78 -10.93
N LEU A 8 -7.04 -31.41 -12.14
CA LEU A 8 -8.21 -32.02 -12.78
C LEU A 8 -7.76 -33.30 -13.49
N LEU A 9 -8.17 -34.46 -12.95
CA LEU A 9 -8.15 -35.75 -13.64
C LEU A 9 -9.31 -35.78 -14.65
N TRP A 10 -9.02 -36.12 -15.90
CA TRP A 10 -9.96 -36.87 -16.74
C TRP A 10 -9.35 -38.24 -17.02
N ILE A 11 -10.07 -39.26 -16.54
CA ILE A 11 -9.82 -40.67 -16.79
C ILE A 11 -10.44 -40.99 -18.15
N ILE A 12 -9.65 -41.48 -19.10
CA ILE A 12 -10.15 -42.37 -20.14
C ILE A 12 -9.30 -43.65 -20.06
N SER A 13 -9.96 -44.70 -19.61
CA SER A 13 -9.48 -46.07 -19.62
C SER A 13 -9.70 -46.64 -21.01
N CYS A 14 -8.62 -47.05 -21.67
CA CYS A 14 -8.67 -48.03 -22.75
C CYS A 14 -7.59 -49.07 -22.49
N ALA A 15 -8.02 -50.24 -22.01
CA ALA A 15 -7.21 -51.44 -21.98
C ALA A 15 -7.03 -51.95 -23.41
N GLY A 16 -5.78 -52.22 -23.80
CA GLY A 16 -5.53 -53.01 -25.00
C GLY A 16 -4.07 -53.12 -25.40
N TRP A 17 -3.50 -54.31 -25.13
CA TRP A 17 -2.39 -54.95 -25.85
C TRP A 17 -0.97 -54.42 -25.57
N LEU A 18 -0.22 -55.24 -24.81
CA LEU A 18 1.23 -55.19 -24.72
C LEU A 18 1.83 -55.64 -26.05
N ASP A 19 2.49 -54.72 -26.74
CA ASP A 19 3.73 -55.02 -27.44
C ASP A 19 4.83 -54.20 -26.79
N ALA A 20 5.93 -54.86 -26.43
CA ALA A 20 7.12 -54.20 -25.88
C ALA A 20 7.79 -53.39 -27.00
N VAL A 21 7.29 -52.18 -27.24
CA VAL A 21 8.01 -51.16 -28.00
C VAL A 21 9.09 -50.61 -27.09
N GLU A 22 10.34 -50.91 -27.42
CA GLU A 22 11.50 -50.28 -26.81
C GLU A 22 11.30 -48.76 -26.86
N SER A 23 11.17 -48.13 -25.69
CA SER A 23 10.91 -46.70 -25.61
C SER A 23 12.07 -45.96 -26.27
N PRO A 24 11.83 -45.00 -27.17
CA PRO A 24 12.90 -44.21 -27.75
C PRO A 24 13.70 -43.55 -26.62
N PRO A 25 15.03 -43.41 -26.75
CA PRO A 25 15.85 -42.80 -25.71
C PRO A 25 15.24 -41.45 -25.34
N ARG A 26 15.05 -41.21 -24.03
CA ARG A 26 14.61 -39.89 -23.53
C ARG A 26 15.50 -38.83 -24.18
N PRO A 27 14.92 -37.77 -24.78
CA PRO A 27 15.71 -36.67 -25.28
C PRO A 27 16.59 -36.17 -24.12
N ALA A 28 17.88 -35.97 -24.40
CA ALA A 28 18.83 -35.48 -23.42
C ALA A 28 18.24 -34.24 -22.74
N VAL A 29 18.29 -34.20 -21.41
CA VAL A 29 17.95 -32.99 -20.66
C VAL A 29 18.80 -31.86 -21.26
N PRO A 30 18.20 -30.77 -21.78
CA PRO A 30 18.98 -29.72 -22.39
C PRO A 30 20.02 -29.22 -21.38
N ALA A 31 21.26 -29.06 -21.84
CA ALA A 31 22.33 -28.52 -21.02
C ALA A 31 21.85 -27.22 -20.36
N VAL A 32 22.16 -27.05 -19.07
CA VAL A 32 21.85 -25.81 -18.33
C VAL A 32 22.44 -24.65 -19.12
N VAL A 33 21.58 -23.84 -19.75
CA VAL A 33 22.02 -22.67 -20.52
C VAL A 33 22.55 -21.67 -19.51
N THR A 34 23.87 -21.53 -19.44
CA THR A 34 24.52 -20.45 -18.70
C THR A 34 24.29 -19.14 -19.44
N LEU A 35 23.65 -18.18 -18.78
CA LEU A 35 23.43 -16.84 -19.30
C LEU A 35 24.76 -16.14 -19.62
N SER A 36 24.76 -15.29 -20.65
CA SER A 36 25.91 -14.42 -20.89
C SER A 36 26.08 -13.44 -19.73
N ALA A 37 27.29 -12.86 -19.59
CA ALA A 37 27.53 -11.85 -18.55
C ALA A 37 26.62 -10.62 -18.70
N HIS A 38 26.30 -10.25 -19.95
CA HIS A 38 25.32 -9.20 -20.25
C HIS A 38 23.92 -9.58 -19.77
N ASP A 39 23.43 -10.78 -20.13
CA ASP A 39 22.07 -11.20 -19.80
C ASP A 39 21.89 -11.40 -18.29
N ALA A 40 22.90 -11.91 -17.60
CA ALA A 40 22.90 -12.03 -16.15
C ALA A 40 22.87 -10.65 -15.45
N ALA A 41 23.61 -9.67 -15.98
CA ALA A 41 23.59 -8.30 -15.44
C ALA A 41 22.24 -7.61 -15.70
N LEU A 42 21.64 -7.84 -16.87
CA LEU A 42 20.31 -7.34 -17.21
C LEU A 42 19.22 -7.96 -16.32
N GLU A 43 19.23 -9.28 -16.14
CA GLU A 43 18.27 -9.97 -15.27
C GLU A 43 18.40 -9.46 -13.82
N ASN A 44 19.62 -9.33 -13.31
CA ASN A 44 19.86 -8.79 -11.97
C ASN A 44 19.32 -7.35 -11.83
N LEU A 45 19.55 -6.49 -12.83
CA LEU A 45 19.03 -5.12 -12.85
C LEU A 45 17.50 -5.09 -12.80
N LEU A 46 16.83 -5.93 -13.60
CA LEU A 46 15.36 -5.93 -13.70
C LEU A 46 14.68 -6.64 -12.53
N THR A 47 15.39 -7.47 -11.76
CA THR A 47 14.82 -8.24 -10.63
C THR A 47 15.20 -7.69 -9.25
N GLU A 48 16.18 -6.79 -9.15
CA GLU A 48 16.60 -6.22 -7.87
C GLU A 48 15.51 -5.31 -7.26
N ARG A 49 15.08 -5.63 -6.03
CA ARG A 49 13.98 -4.95 -5.30
C ARG A 49 14.28 -4.68 -3.82
N LYS A 50 15.47 -5.00 -3.34
CA LYS A 50 15.81 -5.01 -1.90
C LYS A 50 16.08 -3.62 -1.36
N SER A 51 16.96 -2.86 -2.01
CA SER A 51 17.39 -1.56 -1.49
C SER A 51 17.97 -0.64 -2.56
N PRO A 52 18.00 0.68 -2.34
CA PRO A 52 18.63 1.64 -3.25
C PRO A 52 20.11 1.34 -3.50
N ALA A 53 20.86 0.91 -2.48
CA ALA A 53 22.27 0.56 -2.61
C ALA A 53 22.49 -0.70 -3.47
N ALA A 54 21.61 -1.70 -3.32
CA ALA A 54 21.66 -2.91 -4.15
C ALA A 54 21.31 -2.59 -5.61
N LEU A 55 20.28 -1.77 -5.84
CA LEU A 55 19.94 -1.30 -7.19
C LEU A 55 21.11 -0.53 -7.82
N GLN A 56 21.76 0.37 -7.09
CA GLN A 56 22.91 1.11 -7.60
C GLN A 56 24.06 0.16 -8.00
N THR A 57 24.31 -0.88 -7.21
CA THR A 57 25.29 -1.91 -7.56
C THR A 57 24.92 -2.65 -8.84
N ALA A 58 23.63 -3.01 -9.01
CA ALA A 58 23.14 -3.65 -10.23
C ALA A 58 23.25 -2.73 -11.46
N ILE A 59 22.95 -1.44 -11.31
CA ILE A 59 23.13 -0.42 -12.36
C ILE A 59 24.60 -0.33 -12.79
N ASP A 60 25.53 -0.25 -11.82
CA ASP A 60 26.96 -0.14 -12.12
C ASP A 60 27.48 -1.39 -12.84
N GLN A 61 26.97 -2.57 -12.48
CA GLN A 61 27.28 -3.82 -13.18
C GLN A 61 26.69 -3.86 -14.59
N ALA A 62 25.44 -3.47 -14.76
CA ALA A 62 24.77 -3.41 -16.07
C ALA A 62 25.50 -2.47 -17.04
N ARG A 63 25.90 -1.29 -16.57
CA ARG A 63 26.72 -0.34 -17.35
C ARG A 63 28.05 -0.93 -17.78
N LYS A 64 28.75 -1.65 -16.89
CA LYS A 64 30.02 -2.33 -17.22
C LYS A 64 29.85 -3.39 -18.31
N GLN A 65 28.68 -4.02 -18.39
CA GLN A 65 28.36 -5.02 -19.41
C GLN A 65 27.74 -4.41 -20.68
N GLY A 66 27.58 -3.08 -20.75
CA GLY A 66 27.06 -2.38 -21.93
C GLY A 66 25.53 -2.37 -22.05
N VAL A 67 24.80 -2.60 -20.96
CA VAL A 67 23.33 -2.48 -20.96
C VAL A 67 22.93 -1.03 -21.30
N ASN A 68 21.97 -0.89 -22.21
CA ASN A 68 21.48 0.41 -22.69
C ASN A 68 20.91 1.26 -21.56
N GLU A 69 21.24 2.56 -21.54
CA GLU A 69 20.75 3.49 -20.51
C GLU A 69 19.22 3.67 -20.51
N GLN A 70 18.51 3.37 -21.60
CA GLN A 70 17.05 3.31 -21.59
C GLN A 70 16.56 2.22 -20.63
N VAL A 71 17.14 1.02 -20.70
CA VAL A 71 16.80 -0.11 -19.83
C VAL A 71 17.12 0.19 -18.36
N ILE A 72 18.21 0.92 -18.12
CA ILE A 72 18.57 1.40 -16.77
C ILE A 72 17.52 2.38 -16.24
N LEU A 73 17.02 3.31 -17.07
CA LEU A 73 15.95 4.22 -16.68
C LEU A 73 14.65 3.46 -16.36
N GLU A 74 14.27 2.50 -17.21
CA GLU A 74 13.10 1.65 -17.01
C GLU A 74 13.19 0.88 -15.68
N ALA A 75 14.34 0.26 -15.39
CA ALA A 75 14.56 -0.48 -14.14
C ALA A 75 14.48 0.42 -12.90
N ARG A 76 15.05 1.63 -12.97
CA ARG A 76 14.94 2.63 -11.90
C ARG A 76 13.49 3.05 -11.67
N PHE A 77 12.73 3.28 -12.74
CA PHE A 77 11.32 3.61 -12.65
C PHE A 77 10.52 2.49 -11.96
N LEU A 78 10.65 1.24 -12.40
CA LEU A 78 9.96 0.10 -11.80
C LEU A 78 10.32 -0.07 -10.31
N PHE A 79 11.60 0.09 -9.96
CA PHE A 79 12.04 0.02 -8.57
C PHE A 79 11.36 1.06 -7.68
N LEU A 80 11.12 2.28 -8.20
CA LEU A 80 10.48 3.35 -7.44
C LEU A 80 8.97 3.14 -7.35
N VAL A 81 8.33 2.64 -8.42
CA VAL A 81 6.91 2.27 -8.42
C VAL A 81 6.64 1.19 -7.37
N ASP A 82 7.45 0.14 -7.32
CA ASP A 82 7.31 -0.96 -6.36
C ASP A 82 7.48 -0.52 -4.90
N ARG A 83 8.01 0.69 -4.69
CA ARG A 83 8.23 1.29 -3.37
C ARG A 83 7.30 2.46 -3.07
N HIS A 84 6.38 2.78 -3.97
CA HIS A 84 5.51 3.96 -3.88
C HIS A 84 6.30 5.26 -3.62
N ASP A 85 7.50 5.38 -4.22
CA ASP A 85 8.38 6.55 -4.04
C ASP A 85 8.06 7.64 -5.07
N ASP A 86 6.96 8.37 -4.83
CA ASP A 86 6.48 9.45 -5.70
C ASP A 86 7.52 10.56 -5.91
N ALA A 87 8.32 10.86 -4.88
CA ALA A 87 9.39 11.85 -4.97
C ALA A 87 10.52 11.39 -5.89
N GLY A 88 10.93 10.13 -5.76
CA GLY A 88 11.89 9.50 -6.66
C GLY A 88 11.39 9.43 -8.10
N ILE A 89 10.12 9.06 -8.32
CA ILE A 89 9.50 9.03 -9.65
C ILE A 89 9.54 10.41 -10.30
N ALA A 90 9.10 11.46 -9.58
CA ALA A 90 9.16 12.83 -10.06
C ALA A 90 10.59 13.28 -10.40
N ALA A 91 11.58 12.83 -9.64
CA ALA A 91 12.99 13.16 -9.89
C ALA A 91 13.54 12.55 -11.20
N LEU A 92 12.89 11.53 -11.77
CA LEU A 92 13.26 10.95 -13.07
C LEU A 92 12.79 11.80 -14.26
N LEU A 93 11.90 12.78 -14.06
CA LEU A 93 11.29 13.56 -15.13
C LEU A 93 12.31 14.10 -16.17
N PRO A 94 13.43 14.73 -15.79
CA PRO A 94 14.39 15.24 -16.76
C PRO A 94 14.96 14.16 -17.70
N GLU A 95 15.17 12.95 -17.18
CA GLU A 95 15.69 11.82 -17.97
C GLU A 95 14.62 11.26 -18.91
N PHE A 96 13.36 11.17 -18.45
CA PHE A 96 12.22 10.78 -19.28
C PHE A 96 11.99 11.77 -20.40
N THR A 97 11.92 13.08 -20.12
CA THR A 97 11.76 14.12 -21.14
C THR A 97 12.86 14.06 -22.19
N LYS A 98 14.13 13.89 -21.79
CA LYS A 98 15.26 13.77 -22.72
C LYS A 98 15.13 12.55 -23.65
N ARG A 99 14.60 11.43 -23.13
CA ARG A 99 14.47 10.19 -23.89
C ARG A 99 13.17 10.08 -24.67
N ARG A 100 12.16 10.89 -24.36
CA ARG A 100 10.83 10.84 -24.98
C ARG A 100 10.89 10.78 -26.52
N ALA A 101 11.72 11.61 -27.14
CA ALA A 101 11.87 11.67 -28.61
C ALA A 101 12.78 10.60 -29.23
N ASN A 102 13.60 9.93 -28.43
CA ASN A 102 14.63 8.98 -28.89
C ASN A 102 14.40 7.56 -28.35
N PHE A 103 13.18 7.27 -27.90
CA PHE A 103 12.82 5.95 -27.38
C PHE A 103 12.89 4.92 -28.50
N ASN A 104 13.53 3.79 -28.20
CA ASN A 104 13.60 2.65 -29.10
C ASN A 104 12.88 1.46 -28.47
N LEU A 105 11.83 0.97 -29.15
CA LEU A 105 11.05 -0.15 -28.67
C LEU A 105 11.86 -1.46 -28.63
N ASP A 106 12.79 -1.66 -29.57
CA ASP A 106 13.61 -2.87 -29.64
C ASP A 106 14.55 -3.00 -28.42
N ASP A 107 14.96 -1.87 -27.87
CA ASP A 107 15.81 -1.81 -26.68
C ASP A 107 15.00 -1.99 -25.39
N SER A 108 13.68 -1.75 -25.41
CA SER A 108 12.85 -1.80 -24.21
C SER A 108 12.76 -3.21 -23.64
N LYS A 109 12.65 -3.30 -22.31
CA LYS A 109 12.45 -4.56 -21.58
C LYS A 109 11.19 -4.54 -20.71
N SER A 110 10.61 -3.35 -20.50
CA SER A 110 9.47 -3.16 -19.62
C SER A 110 8.20 -2.79 -20.37
N PHE A 111 8.31 -2.25 -21.59
CA PHE A 111 7.18 -1.74 -22.36
C PHE A 111 6.93 -2.59 -23.61
N ALA A 112 5.66 -2.93 -23.84
CA ALA A 112 5.28 -3.80 -24.96
C ALA A 112 5.04 -3.00 -26.26
N CYS A 113 4.78 -1.71 -26.15
CA CYS A 113 4.59 -0.80 -27.28
C CYS A 113 4.99 0.64 -26.93
N THR A 114 5.08 1.49 -27.95
CA THR A 114 5.38 2.92 -27.79
C THR A 114 4.36 3.64 -26.90
N ASP A 115 3.09 3.25 -26.94
CA ASP A 115 2.04 3.87 -26.13
C ASP A 115 2.26 3.64 -24.64
N ASP A 116 2.80 2.48 -24.22
CA ASP A 116 3.16 2.24 -22.82
C ASP A 116 4.29 3.18 -22.37
N TRP A 117 5.28 3.42 -23.24
CA TRP A 117 6.34 4.37 -22.95
C TRP A 117 5.81 5.80 -22.81
N LEU A 118 4.94 6.23 -23.75
CA LEU A 118 4.32 7.55 -23.69
C LEU A 118 3.43 7.68 -22.45
N ALA A 119 2.66 6.65 -22.10
CA ALA A 119 1.84 6.63 -20.90
C ALA A 119 2.68 6.82 -19.64
N VAL A 120 3.85 6.17 -19.55
CA VAL A 120 4.77 6.37 -18.42
C VAL A 120 5.38 7.77 -18.41
N ASN A 121 5.69 8.36 -19.57
CA ASN A 121 6.15 9.77 -19.60
C ASN A 121 5.08 10.71 -19.01
N GLU A 122 3.83 10.56 -19.45
CA GLU A 122 2.71 11.32 -18.91
C GLU A 122 2.50 11.04 -17.42
N TYR A 123 2.62 9.79 -16.98
CA TYR A 123 2.54 9.45 -15.56
C TYR A 123 3.64 10.13 -14.73
N VAL A 124 4.89 10.12 -15.18
CA VAL A 124 6.02 10.80 -14.51
C VAL A 124 5.79 12.31 -14.45
N GLU A 125 5.28 12.92 -15.53
CA GLU A 125 4.88 14.33 -15.56
C GLU A 125 3.74 14.61 -14.56
N ALA A 126 2.75 13.72 -14.47
CA ALA A 126 1.66 13.84 -13.51
C ALA A 126 2.17 13.80 -12.06
N ILE A 127 3.02 12.84 -11.70
CA ILE A 127 3.57 12.71 -10.34
C ILE A 127 4.43 13.94 -9.99
N ALA A 128 5.23 14.45 -10.92
CA ALA A 128 5.99 15.68 -10.73
C ALA A 128 5.08 16.90 -10.48
N ALA A 129 4.02 17.05 -11.26
CA ALA A 129 3.01 18.10 -11.07
C ALA A 129 2.32 17.98 -9.70
N LEU A 130 1.93 16.76 -9.31
CA LEU A 130 1.30 16.49 -8.01
C LEU A 130 2.22 16.89 -6.84
N ASN A 131 3.51 16.55 -6.92
CA ASN A 131 4.51 16.93 -5.90
C ASN A 131 4.71 18.45 -5.78
N GLN A 132 4.48 19.19 -6.87
CA GLN A 132 4.52 20.65 -6.88
C GLN A 132 3.18 21.30 -6.50
N GLY A 133 2.13 20.50 -6.29
CA GLY A 133 0.78 20.98 -6.02
C GLY A 133 0.05 21.53 -7.25
N ASP A 134 0.55 21.30 -8.45
CA ASP A 134 -0.07 21.71 -9.72
C ASP A 134 -1.16 20.70 -10.13
N LYS A 135 -2.35 20.89 -9.56
CA LYS A 135 -3.50 20.00 -9.81
C LYS A 135 -3.99 20.02 -11.26
N PRO A 136 -4.10 21.18 -11.95
CA PRO A 136 -4.43 21.21 -13.37
C PRO A 136 -3.50 20.35 -14.20
N ALA A 137 -2.18 20.50 -14.03
CA ALA A 137 -1.20 19.70 -14.76
C ALA A 137 -1.28 18.22 -14.38
N PHE A 138 -1.39 17.88 -13.09
CA PHE A 138 -1.58 16.49 -12.65
C PHE A 138 -2.78 15.84 -13.36
N LYS A 139 -3.94 16.51 -13.36
CA LYS A 139 -5.15 16.00 -13.99
C LYS A 139 -4.98 15.81 -15.50
N GLN A 140 -4.34 16.76 -16.19
CA GLN A 140 -4.08 16.64 -17.62
C GLN A 140 -3.22 15.40 -17.91
N HIS A 141 -2.05 15.31 -17.29
CA HIS A 141 -1.08 14.26 -17.56
C HIS A 141 -1.57 12.88 -17.11
N ILE A 142 -2.21 12.75 -15.94
CA ILE A 142 -2.73 11.44 -15.48
C ILE A 142 -3.87 10.93 -16.37
N THR A 143 -4.65 11.83 -16.97
CA THR A 143 -5.71 11.48 -17.92
C THR A 143 -5.11 11.00 -19.24
N GLU A 144 -4.08 11.68 -19.75
CA GLU A 144 -3.39 11.27 -20.97
C GLU A 144 -2.68 9.92 -20.78
N ALA A 145 -2.03 9.71 -19.63
CA ALA A 145 -1.43 8.41 -19.28
C ALA A 145 -2.45 7.27 -19.33
N PHE A 146 -3.65 7.50 -18.75
CA PHE A 146 -4.74 6.51 -18.79
C PHE A 146 -5.23 6.26 -20.22
N TRP A 147 -5.35 7.31 -21.04
CA TRP A 147 -5.82 7.18 -22.42
C TRP A 147 -4.84 6.39 -23.29
N LEU A 148 -3.54 6.60 -23.09
CA LEU A 148 -2.46 5.90 -23.80
C LEU A 148 -2.34 4.43 -23.36
N SER A 149 -2.47 4.13 -22.06
CA SER A 149 -2.39 2.75 -21.56
C SER A 149 -3.49 2.43 -20.54
N PRO A 150 -4.75 2.18 -20.98
CA PRO A 150 -5.86 1.86 -20.08
C PRO A 150 -5.61 0.62 -19.21
N ARG A 151 -4.81 -0.34 -19.72
CA ARG A 151 -4.40 -1.54 -18.97
C ARG A 151 -3.56 -1.22 -17.72
N GLN A 152 -2.87 -0.09 -17.71
CA GLN A 152 -2.10 0.40 -16.56
C GLN A 152 -2.94 1.27 -15.62
N GLY A 153 -4.22 1.49 -15.92
CA GLY A 153 -5.10 2.38 -15.14
C GLY A 153 -5.16 2.07 -13.65
N ALA A 154 -5.01 0.80 -13.26
CA ALA A 154 -4.95 0.40 -11.85
C ALA A 154 -3.72 0.95 -11.11
N ALA A 155 -2.61 1.23 -11.80
CA ALA A 155 -1.44 1.88 -11.22
C ALA A 155 -1.62 3.40 -11.07
N PHE A 156 -2.47 4.01 -11.91
CA PHE A 156 -2.71 5.46 -11.91
C PHE A 156 -3.78 5.87 -10.89
N ALA A 157 -4.82 5.05 -10.74
CA ALA A 157 -5.99 5.34 -9.91
C ALA A 157 -5.67 5.74 -8.45
N PRO A 158 -4.71 5.10 -7.75
CA PRO A 158 -4.41 5.45 -6.36
C PRO A 158 -4.01 6.93 -6.16
N HIS A 159 -3.31 7.55 -7.11
CA HIS A 159 -2.94 8.97 -7.00
C HIS A 159 -4.13 9.91 -7.18
N ILE A 160 -5.08 9.54 -8.05
CA ILE A 160 -6.33 10.29 -8.25
C ILE A 160 -7.20 10.19 -7.00
N GLU A 161 -7.33 8.98 -6.45
CA GLU A 161 -8.08 8.73 -5.22
C GLU A 161 -7.47 9.48 -4.04
N ARG A 162 -6.15 9.45 -3.89
CA ARG A 162 -5.42 10.19 -2.85
C ARG A 162 -5.65 11.70 -2.97
N LEU A 163 -5.54 12.28 -4.17
CA LEU A 163 -5.83 13.71 -4.37
C LEU A 163 -7.26 14.06 -3.97
N HIS A 164 -8.26 13.29 -4.44
CA HIS A 164 -9.66 13.53 -4.09
C HIS A 164 -9.94 13.36 -2.60
N LEU A 165 -9.26 12.42 -1.93
CA LEU A 165 -9.37 12.22 -0.49
C LEU A 165 -8.78 13.42 0.26
N GLU A 166 -7.56 13.83 -0.07
CA GLU A 166 -6.90 14.99 0.53
C GLU A 166 -7.75 16.26 0.37
N GLU A 167 -8.32 16.50 -0.81
CA GLU A 167 -9.21 17.64 -1.04
C GLU A 167 -10.48 17.59 -0.20
N ALA A 168 -11.12 16.42 -0.11
CA ALA A 168 -12.28 16.24 0.73
C ALA A 168 -11.95 16.49 2.20
N MET A 169 -10.83 15.94 2.70
CA MET A 169 -10.39 16.08 4.09
C MET A 169 -10.11 17.53 4.49
N ARG A 170 -9.62 18.38 3.58
CA ARG A 170 -9.40 19.82 3.86
C ARG A 170 -10.68 20.56 4.23
N SER A 171 -11.84 20.11 3.75
CA SER A 171 -13.14 20.74 4.04
C SER A 171 -13.86 20.12 5.24
N ILE A 172 -13.37 18.99 5.76
CA ILE A 172 -14.01 18.28 6.85
C ILE A 172 -13.52 18.83 8.19
N LYS A 173 -14.48 19.10 9.06
CA LYS A 173 -14.25 19.38 10.46
C LYS A 173 -15.03 18.38 11.29
N ILE A 174 -14.31 17.61 12.11
CA ILE A 174 -14.92 16.62 12.99
C ILE A 174 -15.61 17.34 14.15
N ASP A 175 -16.90 17.08 14.32
CA ASP A 175 -17.65 17.58 15.46
C ASP A 175 -17.42 16.68 16.67
N PHE A 176 -16.60 17.16 17.60
CA PHE A 176 -16.30 16.43 18.84
C PHE A 176 -17.48 16.34 19.82
N ALA A 177 -18.59 17.06 19.58
CA ALA A 177 -19.82 16.87 20.33
C ALA A 177 -20.61 15.61 19.90
N THR A 178 -20.25 15.00 18.77
CA THR A 178 -20.88 13.78 18.27
C THR A 178 -20.82 12.67 19.32
N GLN A 179 -21.97 12.03 19.56
CA GLN A 179 -22.11 10.94 20.50
C GLN A 179 -21.97 9.58 19.82
N PHE A 180 -21.26 8.69 20.49
CA PHE A 180 -21.01 7.32 20.08
C PHE A 180 -21.31 6.37 21.24
N ILE A 181 -21.60 5.12 20.90
CA ILE A 181 -21.84 4.06 21.87
C ILE A 181 -20.59 3.19 21.95
N THR A 182 -20.13 2.91 23.16
CA THR A 182 -19.01 1.97 23.39
C THR A 182 -19.46 0.52 23.16
N ILE A 183 -18.66 -0.27 22.45
CA ILE A 183 -18.96 -1.68 22.14
C ILE A 183 -19.14 -2.52 23.41
N ASN A 184 -18.28 -2.34 24.42
CA ASN A 184 -18.24 -3.22 25.59
C ASN A 184 -19.22 -2.84 26.71
N THR A 185 -19.54 -1.56 26.88
CA THR A 185 -20.37 -1.09 28.01
C THR A 185 -21.69 -0.47 27.59
N ASN A 186 -21.93 -0.33 26.28
CA ASN A 186 -23.12 0.33 25.72
C ASN A 186 -23.36 1.76 26.28
N GLN A 187 -22.29 2.44 26.71
CA GLN A 187 -22.35 3.79 27.25
C GLN A 187 -22.17 4.83 26.14
N SER A 188 -22.94 5.91 26.22
CA SER A 188 -22.72 7.09 25.37
C SER A 188 -21.46 7.84 25.80
N LYS A 189 -20.62 8.17 24.81
CA LYS A 189 -19.40 8.98 24.94
C LYS A 189 -19.33 9.96 23.77
N THR A 190 -18.86 11.17 24.04
CA THR A 190 -18.49 12.12 22.97
C THR A 190 -17.01 12.01 22.65
N LEU A 191 -16.62 12.34 21.42
CA LEU A 191 -15.20 12.42 21.07
C LEU A 191 -14.47 13.47 21.92
N LYS A 192 -15.14 14.58 22.29
CA LYS A 192 -14.56 15.60 23.18
C LYS A 192 -14.12 15.01 24.52
N LYS A 193 -14.93 14.13 25.10
CA LYS A 193 -14.60 13.46 26.37
C LYS A 193 -13.47 12.44 26.21
N LEU A 194 -13.37 11.80 25.05
CA LEU A 194 -12.34 10.82 24.75
C LEU A 194 -11.00 11.48 24.39
N LEU A 195 -11.04 12.64 23.74
CA LEU A 195 -9.87 13.48 23.47
C LEU A 195 -9.26 14.00 24.77
N GLY A 196 -10.06 14.56 25.68
CA GLY A 196 -9.54 15.12 26.93
C GLY A 196 -8.48 16.20 26.67
N ASP A 197 -7.33 16.09 27.34
CA ASP A 197 -6.19 17.01 27.19
C ASP A 197 -5.14 16.52 26.17
N ASN A 198 -5.46 15.48 25.39
CA ASN A 198 -4.54 14.96 24.37
C ASN A 198 -4.35 15.95 23.22
N GLN A 199 -3.18 15.87 22.55
CA GLN A 199 -2.76 16.78 21.48
C GLN A 199 -3.40 16.46 20.12
N ALA A 200 -3.93 15.25 19.95
CA ALA A 200 -4.68 14.83 18.78
C ALA A 200 -5.52 13.58 19.10
N LEU A 201 -6.41 13.24 18.16
CA LEU A 201 -7.23 12.05 18.18
C LEU A 201 -6.85 11.14 17.01
N MET A 202 -6.51 9.89 17.30
CA MET A 202 -6.40 8.82 16.33
C MET A 202 -7.73 8.06 16.26
N LEU A 203 -8.36 8.08 15.10
CA LEU A 203 -9.51 7.25 14.77
C LEU A 203 -9.01 6.02 14.00
N HIS A 204 -9.38 4.82 14.46
CA HIS A 204 -9.09 3.55 13.81
C HIS A 204 -10.38 2.88 13.39
N PHE A 205 -10.63 2.79 12.09
CA PHE A 205 -11.79 2.08 11.55
C PHE A 205 -11.41 0.63 11.28
N TRP A 206 -12.19 -0.30 11.82
CA TRP A 206 -11.89 -1.73 11.77
C TRP A 206 -13.16 -2.57 11.74
N SER A 207 -13.00 -3.87 11.45
CA SER A 207 -14.07 -4.86 11.60
C SER A 207 -13.48 -6.23 11.93
N PRO A 208 -14.10 -7.04 12.81
CA PRO A 208 -13.71 -8.45 12.99
C PRO A 208 -14.03 -9.32 11.77
N TRP A 209 -14.71 -8.77 10.74
CA TRP A 209 -14.97 -9.43 9.46
C TRP A 209 -14.06 -8.92 8.33
N SER A 210 -13.04 -8.12 8.64
CA SER A 210 -11.95 -7.80 7.72
C SER A 210 -10.74 -8.62 8.13
N ASP A 211 -10.29 -9.52 7.25
CA ASP A 211 -9.09 -10.35 7.47
C ASP A 211 -7.86 -9.48 7.75
N GLU A 212 -7.75 -8.34 7.07
CA GLU A 212 -6.65 -7.40 7.26
C GLU A 212 -6.73 -6.70 8.63
N SER A 213 -7.93 -6.32 9.06
CA SER A 213 -8.13 -5.78 10.41
C SER A 213 -7.79 -6.81 11.49
N GLU A 214 -8.18 -8.07 11.30
CA GLU A 214 -7.85 -9.15 12.23
C GLU A 214 -6.33 -9.38 12.31
N ALA A 215 -5.67 -9.45 11.15
CA ALA A 215 -4.21 -9.63 11.07
C ALA A 215 -3.44 -8.46 11.71
N ALA A 216 -3.91 -7.22 11.55
CA ALA A 216 -3.27 -6.02 12.09
C ALA A 216 -3.56 -5.75 13.58
N MET A 217 -4.51 -6.46 14.19
CA MET A 217 -5.07 -6.11 15.50
C MET A 217 -4.05 -6.10 16.64
N ALA A 218 -3.12 -7.07 16.65
CA ALA A 218 -2.09 -7.16 17.68
C ALA A 218 -1.09 -5.99 17.59
N ASP A 219 -0.64 -5.66 16.38
CA ASP A 219 0.29 -4.56 16.12
C ASP A 219 -0.39 -3.20 16.33
N PHE A 220 -1.68 -3.08 16.00
CA PHE A 220 -2.49 -1.92 16.35
C PHE A 220 -2.55 -1.70 17.87
N ASN A 221 -2.77 -2.75 18.68
CA ASN A 221 -2.83 -2.60 20.14
C ASN A 221 -1.48 -2.11 20.74
N VAL A 222 -0.34 -2.50 20.15
CA VAL A 222 0.98 -1.95 20.51
C VAL A 222 1.07 -0.48 20.11
N THR A 223 0.72 -0.17 18.86
CA THR A 223 0.72 1.20 18.32
C THR A 223 -0.15 2.13 19.16
N ALA A 224 -1.36 1.71 19.51
CA ALA A 224 -2.29 2.45 20.34
C ALA A 224 -1.71 2.78 21.73
N LYS A 225 -0.97 1.86 22.36
CA LYS A 225 -0.29 2.12 23.63
C LYS A 225 0.80 3.17 23.49
N VAL A 226 1.60 3.12 22.41
CA VAL A 226 2.62 4.14 22.12
C VAL A 226 1.97 5.51 21.92
N LEU A 227 0.90 5.58 21.13
CA LEU A 227 0.16 6.81 20.90
C LEU A 227 -0.40 7.41 22.20
N MET A 228 -1.06 6.59 23.02
CA MET A 228 -1.62 7.02 24.31
C MET A 228 -0.54 7.48 25.30
N ALA A 229 0.62 6.81 25.33
CA ALA A 229 1.75 7.22 26.16
C ALA A 229 2.36 8.56 25.72
N ASN A 230 2.08 9.00 24.49
CA ASN A 230 2.57 10.23 23.88
C ASN A 230 1.45 11.26 23.66
N ASN A 231 0.42 11.26 24.52
CA ASN A 231 -0.68 12.23 24.53
C ASN A 231 -1.49 12.27 23.22
N ILE A 232 -1.65 11.14 22.55
CA ILE A 232 -2.59 10.97 21.44
C ILE A 232 -3.75 10.09 21.92
N ALA A 233 -4.97 10.64 21.89
CA ALA A 233 -6.16 9.86 22.21
C ALA A 233 -6.40 8.82 21.12
N VAL A 234 -6.77 7.60 21.48
CA VAL A 234 -7.04 6.53 20.52
C VAL A 234 -8.49 6.07 20.64
N VAL A 235 -9.18 6.06 19.51
CA VAL A 235 -10.57 5.63 19.38
C VAL A 235 -10.67 4.68 18.19
N SER A 236 -11.16 3.47 18.43
CA SER A 236 -11.45 2.49 17.40
C SER A 236 -12.94 2.42 17.13
N CYS A 237 -13.36 2.61 15.89
CA CYS A 237 -14.74 2.68 15.46
C CYS A 237 -15.08 1.48 14.57
N LEU A 238 -16.16 0.79 14.91
CA LEU A 238 -16.80 -0.20 14.06
C LEU A 238 -17.80 0.53 13.14
N PRO A 239 -17.59 0.59 11.80
CA PRO A 239 -18.38 1.43 10.89
C PRO A 239 -19.87 1.10 10.79
N GLN A 240 -20.24 -0.12 11.19
CA GLN A 240 -21.61 -0.62 11.12
C GLN A 240 -21.90 -1.51 12.32
N ALA A 241 -23.18 -1.69 12.65
CA ALA A 241 -23.59 -2.57 13.74
C ALA A 241 -24.67 -3.55 13.30
N SER A 242 -24.44 -4.82 13.64
CA SER A 242 -25.46 -5.87 13.71
C SER A 242 -25.21 -6.70 14.97
N ALA A 243 -26.22 -7.40 15.47
CA ALA A 243 -26.07 -8.21 16.69
C ALA A 243 -24.91 -9.22 16.59
N LYS A 244 -24.78 -9.90 15.44
CA LYS A 244 -23.69 -10.85 15.19
C LYS A 244 -22.33 -10.14 15.13
N LEU A 245 -22.23 -9.06 14.36
CA LEU A 245 -20.98 -8.31 14.22
C LEU A 245 -20.49 -7.75 15.57
N LEU A 246 -21.41 -7.26 16.42
CA LEU A 246 -21.06 -6.78 17.75
C LEU A 246 -20.59 -7.91 18.66
N ALA A 247 -21.22 -9.09 18.61
CA ALA A 247 -20.76 -10.26 19.36
C ALA A 247 -19.34 -10.69 18.94
N ASP A 248 -19.07 -10.74 17.64
CA ASP A 248 -17.76 -11.08 17.09
C ASP A 248 -16.71 -10.00 17.43
N ALA A 249 -17.10 -8.72 17.40
CA ALA A 249 -16.22 -7.62 17.81
C ALA A 249 -15.86 -7.73 19.29
N VAL A 250 -16.82 -8.00 20.18
CA VAL A 250 -16.56 -8.22 21.60
C VAL A 250 -15.64 -9.44 21.82
N ALA A 251 -15.80 -10.51 21.04
CA ALA A 251 -14.93 -11.67 21.11
C ALA A 251 -13.49 -11.32 20.68
N ALA A 252 -13.32 -10.58 19.59
CA ALA A 252 -12.01 -10.10 19.14
C ALA A 252 -11.34 -9.20 20.19
N LEU A 253 -12.08 -8.29 20.84
CA LEU A 253 -11.50 -7.42 21.87
C LEU A 253 -11.00 -8.15 23.11
N LYS A 254 -11.57 -9.32 23.44
CA LYS A 254 -11.09 -10.13 24.56
C LYS A 254 -9.69 -10.70 24.31
N THR A 255 -9.30 -10.93 23.06
CA THR A 255 -7.96 -11.45 22.72
C THR A 255 -6.86 -10.42 23.00
N LEU A 256 -7.21 -9.14 23.03
CA LEU A 256 -6.31 -8.02 23.35
C LEU A 256 -6.08 -7.80 24.85
N GLY A 257 -6.73 -8.59 25.70
CA GLY A 257 -6.64 -8.54 27.16
C GLY A 257 -7.80 -7.81 27.83
N ALA A 258 -7.73 -7.70 29.16
CA ALA A 258 -8.84 -7.17 29.98
C ALA A 258 -9.17 -5.69 29.73
N LYS A 259 -8.21 -4.92 29.23
CA LYS A 259 -8.32 -3.48 28.92
C LYS A 259 -7.59 -3.20 27.60
N PRO A 260 -8.23 -3.46 26.45
CA PRO A 260 -7.64 -3.09 25.16
C PRO A 260 -7.38 -1.59 25.12
N ALA A 261 -6.31 -1.17 24.44
CA ALA A 261 -5.93 0.24 24.37
C ALA A 261 -7.02 1.08 23.67
N GLY A 262 -7.18 2.32 24.11
CA GLY A 262 -8.15 3.26 23.55
C GLY A 262 -9.61 2.97 23.91
N ALA A 263 -10.51 3.74 23.31
CA ALA A 263 -11.94 3.51 23.40
C ALA A 263 -12.45 2.79 22.15
N TRP A 264 -13.40 1.86 22.33
CA TRP A 264 -13.94 1.04 21.24
C TRP A 264 -15.41 1.36 21.07
N LEU A 265 -15.76 1.93 19.92
CA LEU A 265 -17.03 2.58 19.64
C LEU A 265 -17.72 1.93 18.44
N VAL A 266 -19.04 2.09 18.39
CA VAL A 266 -19.87 1.84 17.21
C VAL A 266 -20.14 3.17 16.52
N ASP A 267 -19.93 3.22 15.20
CA ASP A 267 -20.22 4.41 14.39
C ASP A 267 -21.73 4.72 14.35
N ASN A 268 -22.08 5.96 14.06
CA ASN A 268 -23.45 6.43 14.03
C ASN A 268 -24.18 5.93 12.77
N ALA A 269 -25.35 5.30 12.93
CA ALA A 269 -26.10 4.74 11.80
C ALA A 269 -26.69 5.81 10.85
N HIS A 270 -27.01 7.00 11.36
CA HIS A 270 -27.66 8.08 10.60
C HIS A 270 -26.65 9.06 9.99
N GLN A 271 -25.55 9.30 10.70
CA GLN A 271 -24.46 10.17 10.25
C GLN A 271 -23.11 9.46 10.47
N PRO A 272 -22.81 8.40 9.68
CA PRO A 272 -21.60 7.62 9.89
C PRO A 272 -20.36 8.46 9.65
N MET A 273 -19.49 8.51 10.66
CA MET A 273 -18.20 9.20 10.56
C MET A 273 -17.32 8.53 9.49
N ALA A 274 -17.40 7.21 9.34
CA ALA A 274 -16.75 6.47 8.25
C ALA A 274 -17.14 7.01 6.86
N ARG A 275 -18.42 7.39 6.66
CA ARG A 275 -18.88 7.97 5.39
C ARG A 275 -18.35 9.39 5.21
N GLN A 276 -18.41 10.21 6.26
CA GLN A 276 -17.86 11.57 6.23
C GLN A 276 -16.38 11.55 5.87
N LEU A 277 -15.62 10.62 6.46
CA LEU A 277 -14.19 10.44 6.25
C LEU A 277 -13.85 9.60 5.01
N ARG A 278 -14.84 9.18 4.21
CA ARG A 278 -14.63 8.37 2.99
C ARG A 278 -13.81 7.10 3.25
N VAL A 279 -14.09 6.41 4.36
CA VAL A 279 -13.48 5.13 4.70
C VAL A 279 -14.11 4.04 3.81
N PHE A 280 -13.36 3.57 2.81
CA PHE A 280 -13.80 2.54 1.87
C PHE A 280 -13.12 1.18 2.08
N SER A 281 -12.01 1.15 2.82
CA SER A 281 -11.26 -0.05 3.17
C SER A 281 -10.99 -0.11 4.68
N LEU A 282 -10.75 -1.33 5.19
CA LEU A 282 -10.48 -1.57 6.61
C LEU A 282 -9.27 -2.51 6.73
N PRO A 283 -8.26 -2.17 7.56
CA PRO A 283 -8.27 -1.06 8.51
C PRO A 283 -7.93 0.30 7.87
N THR A 284 -8.48 1.37 8.44
CA THR A 284 -8.13 2.76 8.07
C THR A 284 -7.83 3.57 9.33
N MET A 285 -6.78 4.38 9.30
CA MET A 285 -6.37 5.30 10.36
C MET A 285 -6.62 6.75 9.93
N VAL A 286 -7.21 7.54 10.82
CA VAL A 286 -7.45 8.97 10.61
C VAL A 286 -6.92 9.74 11.80
N LEU A 287 -5.91 10.58 11.57
CA LEU A 287 -5.37 11.48 12.59
C LEU A 287 -6.11 12.81 12.52
N VAL A 288 -6.64 13.27 13.65
CA VAL A 288 -7.46 14.49 13.77
C VAL A 288 -6.85 15.42 14.80
N ALA A 289 -6.66 16.69 14.44
CA ALA A 289 -6.19 17.74 15.33
C ALA A 289 -7.27 18.12 16.38
N THR A 290 -6.87 18.81 17.46
CA THR A 290 -7.78 19.24 18.53
C THR A 290 -8.83 20.25 18.11
N ASP A 291 -8.65 20.90 16.96
CA ASP A 291 -9.63 21.80 16.37
C ASP A 291 -10.58 21.11 15.37
N GLY A 292 -10.42 19.80 15.17
CA GLY A 292 -11.27 18.95 14.34
C GLY A 292 -10.80 18.78 12.89
N HIS A 293 -9.69 19.39 12.47
CA HIS A 293 -9.16 19.17 11.11
C HIS A 293 -8.49 17.79 11.00
N VAL A 294 -8.61 17.18 9.83
CA VAL A 294 -7.97 15.90 9.51
C VAL A 294 -6.53 16.15 9.06
N LEU A 295 -5.58 15.51 9.74
CA LEU A 295 -4.14 15.59 9.46
C LEU A 295 -3.63 14.42 8.61
N PHE A 296 -4.29 13.27 8.70
CA PHE A 296 -4.00 12.06 7.92
C PHE A 296 -5.26 11.22 7.78
N ASN A 297 -5.43 10.54 6.65
CA ASN A 297 -6.49 9.56 6.40
C ASN A 297 -5.98 8.51 5.41
N GLY A 298 -5.76 7.28 5.86
CA GLY A 298 -5.18 6.23 5.02
C GLY A 298 -4.90 4.93 5.78
N HIS A 299 -4.12 4.04 5.15
CA HIS A 299 -3.79 2.74 5.69
C HIS A 299 -2.82 2.86 6.90
N PRO A 300 -2.91 1.99 7.93
CA PRO A 300 -1.98 2.00 9.08
C PRO A 300 -0.49 1.87 8.72
N ASP A 301 -0.16 1.23 7.60
CA ASP A 301 1.23 1.02 7.17
C ASP A 301 1.80 2.16 6.31
N ASP A 302 0.99 3.14 5.96
CA ASP A 302 1.45 4.30 5.19
C ASP A 302 2.44 5.13 6.03
N ASP A 303 3.63 5.37 5.48
CA ASP A 303 4.66 6.18 6.15
C ASP A 303 4.18 7.63 6.40
N ALA A 304 3.24 8.14 5.60
CA ALA A 304 2.63 9.45 5.80
C ALA A 304 1.90 9.58 7.15
N LEU A 305 1.38 8.48 7.70
CA LEU A 305 0.81 8.45 9.06
C LEU A 305 1.85 8.89 10.10
N TRP A 306 3.04 8.29 10.03
CA TRP A 306 4.12 8.56 10.97
C TRP A 306 4.71 9.95 10.77
N GLN A 307 4.81 10.42 9.52
CA GLN A 307 5.18 11.81 9.24
C GLN A 307 4.18 12.81 9.81
N ALA A 308 2.87 12.51 9.75
CA ALA A 308 1.84 13.35 10.34
C ALA A 308 1.91 13.32 11.88
N LEU A 309 2.12 12.16 12.49
CA LEU A 309 2.30 12.01 13.94
C LEU A 309 3.51 12.78 14.47
N LEU A 310 4.65 12.72 13.79
CA LEU A 310 5.87 13.45 14.18
C LEU A 310 5.67 14.98 14.18
N LYS A 311 4.79 15.51 13.31
CA LYS A 311 4.42 16.93 13.31
C LYS A 311 3.57 17.32 14.53
N VAL A 312 2.78 16.38 15.06
CA VAL A 312 1.98 16.59 16.28
C VAL A 312 2.85 16.45 17.53
N ASN A 313 3.66 15.38 17.59
CA ASN A 313 4.57 15.11 18.69
C ASN A 313 5.84 14.41 18.17
N PRO A 314 6.98 15.13 18.12
CA PRO A 314 8.26 14.59 17.62
C PRO A 314 8.85 13.43 18.43
N ALA A 315 8.37 13.18 19.65
CA ALA A 315 8.83 12.06 20.49
C ALA A 315 8.18 10.71 20.11
N ILE A 316 7.19 10.71 19.22
CA ILE A 316 6.54 9.50 18.75
C ILE A 316 7.45 8.79 17.74
N HIS A 317 7.77 7.53 18.02
CA HIS A 317 8.54 6.69 17.10
C HIS A 317 7.79 5.39 16.80
N ARG A 318 7.82 4.97 15.53
CA ARG A 318 7.32 3.67 15.10
C ARG A 318 8.16 2.59 15.79
N GLN A 319 7.52 1.74 16.60
CA GLN A 319 8.17 0.54 17.10
C GLN A 319 8.09 -0.52 16.01
N HIS A 320 9.23 -0.89 15.42
CA HIS A 320 9.23 -1.96 14.43
C HIS A 320 9.03 -3.30 15.16
N PRO A 321 8.28 -4.27 14.59
CA PRO A 321 8.22 -5.63 15.11
C PRO A 321 9.56 -6.28 15.45
N ALA A 322 10.64 -5.87 14.77
CA ALA A 322 12.02 -6.33 14.94
C ALA A 322 12.74 -5.69 16.14
N ASP A 323 12.24 -4.58 16.68
CA ASP A 323 12.82 -3.86 17.82
C ASP A 323 12.27 -4.35 19.17
N ARG A 324 11.47 -5.42 19.16
CA ARG A 324 10.94 -6.03 20.38
C ARG A 324 12.07 -6.73 21.14
N PRO A 325 12.36 -6.38 22.40
CA PRO A 325 13.18 -7.24 23.24
C PRO A 325 12.45 -8.58 23.38
N VAL A 326 13.15 -9.68 23.06
CA VAL A 326 12.66 -11.04 23.28
C VAL A 326 12.54 -11.23 24.79
N THR A 327 11.35 -11.02 25.34
CA THR A 327 11.02 -11.45 26.69
C THR A 327 11.01 -12.98 26.68
N ARG A 328 12.08 -13.57 27.23
CA ARG A 328 12.15 -14.99 27.58
C ARG A 328 11.24 -15.29 28.77
#